data_AF-A0A7V3VV34-F1
#
_entry.id   AF-A0A7V3VV34-F1
#
_cell.length_a   1.000
_cell.length_b   1.000
_cell.length_c   1.000
_cell.angle_alpha   90.00
_cell.angle_beta   90.00
_cell.angle_gamma   90.00
#
_symmetry.space_group_name_H-M   'P 1'
#
loop_
_entity.id
_entity.type
_entity.pdbx_description
1 polymer ?
#
loop_
_entity_poly.entity_id
_entity_poly.type
_entity_poly.pdbx_seq_one_letter_code
_entity_poly.pdbx_strand_id
1 'polypeptide(L)'
;MRAYALIGLIIGLVIVGILVYRAGVTYTHGTRDGQSAVAPPERANILRCQAQIKRIEDAIRLYYIENGRYPERLEELRDILPQETYCPITGRPYLYEPTSGIVICPDHH
;
A
#
# COMPACT_ATOMS: atom_id res chain seq x y z
N MET A 1 -13.67 -4.90 62.53
CA MET A 1 -12.43 -4.68 61.75
C MET A 1 -12.23 -5.68 60.61
N ARG A 2 -12.46 -6.99 60.80
CA ARG A 2 -12.30 -8.02 59.73
C ARG A 2 -13.31 -7.92 58.57
N ALA A 3 -14.53 -7.44 58.82
CA ALA A 3 -15.57 -7.31 57.78
C ALA A 3 -15.22 -6.25 56.72
N TYR A 4 -14.67 -5.10 57.13
CA TYR A 4 -14.28 -4.04 56.19
C TYR A 4 -13.11 -4.43 55.29
N ALA A 5 -12.18 -5.26 55.78
CA ALA A 5 -11.09 -5.79 54.98
C ALA A 5 -11.58 -6.77 53.89
N LEU A 6 -12.57 -7.60 54.20
CA LEU A 6 -13.19 -8.51 53.23
C LEU A 6 -13.99 -7.74 52.17
N ILE A 7 -14.73 -6.71 52.59
CA ILE A 7 -15.50 -5.86 51.68
C ILE A 7 -14.57 -5.11 50.72
N GLY A 8 -13.48 -4.53 51.21
CA GLY A 8 -12.49 -3.84 50.37
C GLY A 8 -11.83 -4.77 49.35
N LEU A 9 -11.52 -6.02 49.75
CA LEU A 9 -10.94 -7.02 48.86
C LEU A 9 -11.91 -7.44 47.74
N ILE A 10 -13.19 -7.62 48.07
CA ILE A 10 -14.23 -7.96 47.09
C ILE A 10 -14.40 -6.82 46.08
N ILE A 11 -14.46 -5.57 46.54
CA ILE A 11 -14.60 -4.40 45.65
C ILE A 11 -13.40 -4.28 44.71
N GLY A 12 -12.18 -4.48 45.23
CA GLY A 12 -10.97 -4.47 44.41
C GLY A 12 -10.99 -5.52 43.29
N LEU A 13 -11.41 -6.75 43.62
CA LEU A 13 -11.53 -7.83 42.64
C LEU A 13 -12.56 -7.52 41.54
N VAL A 14 -13.69 -6.92 41.91
CA VAL A 14 -14.74 -6.53 40.96
C VAL A 14 -14.23 -5.47 39.98
N ILE A 15 -13.52 -4.45 40.46
CA ILE A 15 -12.97 -3.39 39.61
C ILE A 15 -11.96 -3.97 38.61
N VAL A 16 -11.04 -4.81 39.10
CA VAL A 16 -10.04 -5.47 38.23
C VAL A 16 -10.73 -6.36 37.19
N GLY A 17 -11.76 -7.11 37.59
CA GLY A 17 -12.55 -7.94 36.67
C GLY A 17 -13.24 -7.13 35.57
N ILE A 18 -13.82 -5.98 35.91
CA ILE A 18 -14.47 -5.08 34.93
C ILE A 18 -13.43 -4.52 33.94
N LEU A 19 -12.25 -4.13 34.43
CA LEU A 19 -11.18 -3.62 33.57
C LEU A 19 -10.68 -4.68 32.59
N VAL A 20 -10.45 -5.91 33.06
CA VAL A 20 -10.04 -7.04 32.20
C VAL A 20 -11.14 -7.39 31.21
N TYR A 21 -12.40 -7.37 31.61
CA TYR A 21 -13.53 -7.62 30.72
C TYR A 21 -13.64 -6.57 29.61
N ARG A 22 -13.58 -5.28 29.98
CA ARG A 22 -13.61 -4.17 29.01
C ARG A 22 -12.42 -4.22 28.05
N ALA A 23 -11.21 -4.46 28.57
CA ALA A 23 -10.02 -4.64 27.75
C ALA A 23 -10.18 -5.84 26.81
N GLY A 24 -10.64 -6.99 27.31
CA GLY A 24 -10.92 -8.17 26.49
C GLY A 24 -11.89 -7.85 25.35
N VAL A 25 -12.99 -7.16 25.63
CA VAL A 25 -13.97 -6.76 24.61
C VAL A 25 -13.36 -5.78 23.60
N THR A 26 -12.60 -4.76 24.00
CA THR A 26 -11.99 -3.81 23.06
C THR A 26 -10.86 -4.44 22.23
N TYR A 27 -10.07 -5.36 22.81
CA TYR A 27 -9.00 -6.04 22.09
C TYR A 27 -9.53 -7.15 21.16
N THR A 28 -10.60 -7.85 21.55
CA THR A 28 -11.19 -8.92 20.73
C THR A 28 -12.10 -8.42 19.61
N HIS A 29 -12.57 -7.17 19.67
CA HIS A 29 -13.27 -6.51 18.55
C HIS A 29 -12.35 -6.11 17.39
N GLY A 30 -11.03 -6.33 17.48
CA GLY A 30 -10.06 -6.00 16.42
C GLY A 30 -9.77 -7.11 15.39
N THR A 31 -10.45 -8.26 15.42
CA THR A 31 -10.09 -9.41 14.55
C THR A 31 -11.24 -9.98 13.73
N ARG A 32 -12.28 -9.19 13.44
CA ARG A 32 -13.45 -9.70 12.71
C ARG A 32 -14.02 -8.85 11.58
N ASP A 33 -13.28 -7.89 11.05
CA ASP A 33 -13.66 -7.21 9.81
C ASP A 33 -12.53 -7.19 8.79
N GLY A 34 -12.70 -8.04 7.78
CA GLY A 34 -12.66 -7.60 6.39
C GLY A 34 -11.40 -6.89 5.92
N GLN A 35 -10.30 -7.62 5.81
CA GLN A 35 -9.42 -7.47 4.66
C GLN A 35 -8.52 -8.69 4.63
N SER A 36 -8.61 -9.48 3.56
CA SER A 36 -7.46 -10.23 3.08
C SER A 36 -6.30 -9.24 3.06
N ALA A 37 -5.48 -9.29 4.10
CA ALA A 37 -4.19 -8.65 4.13
C ALA A 37 -3.38 -9.38 3.07
N VAL A 38 -3.54 -8.93 1.81
CA VAL A 38 -2.59 -9.12 0.72
C VAL A 38 -1.22 -9.07 1.39
N ALA A 39 -0.49 -10.18 1.31
CA ALA A 39 0.67 -10.40 2.15
C ALA A 39 1.60 -9.17 2.06
N PRO A 40 2.29 -8.76 3.14
CA PRO A 40 3.22 -7.62 3.13
C PRO A 40 4.11 -7.50 1.88
N PRO A 41 4.68 -8.59 1.30
CA PRO A 41 5.46 -8.49 0.07
C PRO A 41 4.64 -8.12 -1.17
N GLU A 42 3.39 -8.56 -1.26
CA GLU A 42 2.55 -8.38 -2.45
C GLU A 42 2.04 -6.94 -2.56
N ARG A 43 1.70 -6.30 -1.43
CA ARG A 43 1.41 -4.84 -1.40
C ARG A 43 2.65 -4.01 -1.78
N ALA A 44 3.82 -4.38 -1.28
CA ALA A 44 5.06 -3.68 -1.60
C ALA A 44 5.40 -3.78 -3.11
N ASN A 45 5.13 -4.93 -3.71
CA ASN A 45 5.31 -5.15 -5.14
C ASN A 45 4.38 -4.26 -5.97
N ILE A 46 3.08 -4.25 -5.69
CA ILE A 46 2.10 -3.39 -6.39
C ILE A 46 2.53 -1.91 -6.33
N LEU A 47 2.93 -1.44 -5.14
CA LEU A 47 3.41 -0.07 -4.96
C LEU A 47 4.68 0.24 -5.76
N ARG A 48 5.60 -0.71 -5.88
CA ARG A 48 6.81 -0.54 -6.72
C ARG A 48 6.45 -0.40 -8.19
N CYS A 49 5.53 -1.23 -8.69
CA CYS A 49 5.09 -1.14 -10.08
C CYS A 49 4.42 0.22 -10.34
N GLN A 50 3.51 0.64 -9.46
CA GLN A 50 2.81 1.92 -9.58
C GLN A 50 3.78 3.12 -9.51
N ALA A 51 4.75 3.10 -8.60
CA ALA A 51 5.76 4.16 -8.50
C ALA A 51 6.63 4.27 -9.75
N GLN A 52 6.98 3.13 -10.36
CA GLN A 52 7.77 3.09 -11.59
C GLN A 52 6.97 3.62 -12.80
N ILE A 53 5.70 3.22 -12.95
CA ILE A 53 4.81 3.76 -14.00
C ILE A 53 4.71 5.28 -13.87
N LYS A 54 4.48 5.80 -12.66
CA LYS A 54 4.40 7.25 -12.43
C LYS A 54 5.68 7.99 -12.82
N ARG A 55 6.86 7.42 -12.56
CA ARG A 55 8.12 8.02 -13.03
C ARG A 55 8.18 8.12 -14.55
N ILE A 56 7.74 7.07 -15.25
CA ILE A 56 7.72 7.06 -16.72
C ILE A 56 6.71 8.10 -17.21
N GLU A 57 5.53 8.19 -16.62
CA GLU A 57 4.51 9.20 -16.94
C GLU A 57 5.04 10.63 -16.74
N ASP A 58 5.72 10.89 -15.62
CA ASP A 58 6.33 12.19 -15.34
C ASP A 58 7.40 12.54 -16.37
N ALA A 59 8.23 11.57 -16.77
CA ALA A 59 9.24 11.75 -17.80
C ALA A 59 8.62 11.96 -19.20
N ILE A 60 7.53 11.27 -19.54
CA ILE A 60 6.77 11.49 -20.79
C ILE A 60 6.18 12.89 -20.80
N ARG A 61 5.60 13.33 -19.68
CA ARG A 61 5.06 14.68 -19.52
C ARG A 61 6.16 15.72 -19.69
N LEU A 62 7.33 15.52 -19.09
CA LEU A 62 8.47 16.42 -19.24
C LEU A 62 8.92 16.49 -20.70
N TYR A 63 9.02 15.34 -21.37
CA TYR A 63 9.35 15.27 -22.80
C TYR A 63 8.36 16.05 -23.66
N TYR A 64 7.06 15.93 -23.37
CA TYR A 64 6.01 16.69 -24.05
C TYR A 64 6.15 18.20 -23.85
N ILE A 65 6.51 18.64 -22.64
CA ILE A 65 6.76 20.06 -22.33
C ILE A 65 7.96 20.58 -23.13
N GLU A 66 9.01 19.79 -23.29
CA GLU A 66 10.24 20.19 -23.99
C GLU A 66 10.12 20.16 -25.52
N ASN A 67 9.45 19.14 -26.08
CA ASN A 67 9.42 18.87 -27.51
C ASN A 67 8.08 19.18 -28.19
N GLY A 68 7.03 19.46 -27.42
CA GLY A 68 5.67 19.69 -27.93
C GLY A 68 4.99 18.45 -28.51
N ARG A 69 5.59 17.27 -28.34
CA ARG A 69 5.06 15.97 -28.79
C ARG A 69 5.34 14.89 -27.76
N TYR A 70 4.53 13.84 -27.75
CA TYR A 70 4.85 12.64 -26.99
C TYR A 70 6.00 11.88 -27.67
N PRO A 71 6.84 11.16 -26.90
CA PRO A 71 7.86 10.29 -27.47
C PRO A 71 7.19 9.17 -28.28
N GLU A 72 7.77 8.74 -29.41
CA GLU A 72 7.20 7.63 -30.18
C GLU A 72 7.49 6.29 -29.51
N ARG A 73 8.60 6.23 -28.76
CA ARG A 73 9.04 5.05 -28.02
C ARG A 73 9.59 5.45 -26.65
N LEU A 74 9.45 4.56 -25.67
CA LEU A 74 9.96 4.81 -24.31
C LEU A 74 11.49 4.98 -24.28
N GLU A 75 12.21 4.47 -25.27
CA GLU A 75 13.65 4.61 -25.40
C GLU A 75 14.11 6.04 -25.77
N GLU A 76 13.20 6.91 -26.23
CA GLU A 76 13.51 8.33 -26.46
C GLU A 76 13.64 9.12 -25.15
N LEU A 77 13.15 8.57 -24.04
CA LEU A 77 13.29 9.20 -22.73
C LEU A 77 14.69 8.98 -22.19
N ARG A 78 15.52 10.04 -22.25
CA ARG A 78 16.90 10.02 -21.74
C ARG A 78 17.01 9.77 -20.24
N ASP A 79 15.95 10.11 -19.49
CA ASP A 79 15.92 10.01 -18.03
C ASP A 79 15.46 8.64 -17.52
N ILE A 80 15.05 7.73 -18.42
CA ILE A 80 14.54 6.40 -18.09
C ILE A 80 15.51 5.35 -18.63
N LEU A 81 15.96 4.44 -17.78
CA LEU A 81 16.80 3.33 -18.24
C LEU A 81 15.95 2.27 -18.97
N PRO A 82 16.52 1.52 -19.93
CA PRO A 82 15.79 0.45 -20.62
C PRO A 82 15.21 -0.61 -19.65
N GLN A 83 15.88 -0.86 -18.53
CA GLN A 83 15.38 -1.79 -17.50
C GLN A 83 14.16 -1.27 -16.73
N GLU A 84 13.93 0.04 -16.74
CA GLU A 84 12.77 0.68 -16.10
C GLU A 84 11.53 0.67 -17.00
N THR A 85 11.63 0.24 -18.27
CA THR A 85 10.46 0.02 -19.13
C THR A 85 9.81 -1.35 -18.93
N TYR A 86 10.32 -2.15 -17.98
CA TYR A 86 9.80 -3.46 -17.60
C TYR A 86 9.21 -3.46 -16.20
N CYS A 87 8.15 -4.24 -15.98
CA CYS A 87 7.58 -4.46 -14.66
C CYS A 87 8.61 -5.17 -13.75
N PRO A 88 8.90 -4.64 -12.55
CA PRO A 88 9.90 -5.22 -11.65
C PRO A 88 9.45 -6.55 -11.01
N ILE A 89 8.17 -6.89 -11.15
CA ILE A 89 7.57 -8.10 -10.57
C ILE A 89 7.51 -9.22 -11.61
N THR A 90 6.96 -8.93 -12.78
CA THR A 90 6.70 -9.94 -13.83
C THR A 90 7.75 -9.93 -14.94
N GLY A 91 8.60 -8.90 -15.00
CA GLY A 91 9.57 -8.72 -16.07
C GLY A 91 8.94 -8.40 -17.43
N ARG A 92 7.63 -8.14 -17.50
CA ARG A 92 6.95 -7.82 -18.76
C ARG A 92 7.15 -6.35 -19.13
N PRO A 93 7.29 -6.03 -20.43
CA PRO A 93 7.37 -4.64 -20.88
C PRO A 93 6.04 -3.93 -20.60
N TYR A 94 6.11 -2.65 -20.21
CA TYR A 94 4.93 -1.82 -20.11
C TYR A 94 4.35 -1.54 -21.50
N LEU A 95 3.02 -1.45 -21.58
CA LEU A 95 2.31 -1.06 -22.79
C LEU A 95 2.29 0.47 -22.85
N TYR A 96 2.91 1.03 -23.89
CA TYR A 96 2.95 2.47 -24.11
C TYR A 96 2.14 2.84 -25.36
N GLU A 97 1.27 3.85 -25.21
CA GLU A 97 0.52 4.40 -26.33
C GLU A 97 1.02 5.81 -26.71
N PRO A 98 1.66 5.98 -27.87
CA PRO A 98 2.34 7.23 -28.25
C PRO A 98 1.37 8.37 -28.61
N THR A 99 0.11 8.06 -28.92
CA THR A 99 -0.91 9.07 -29.25
C THR A 99 -1.45 9.78 -28.01
N SER A 100 -1.50 9.08 -26.88
CA SER A 100 -2.07 9.55 -25.62
C SER A 100 -1.02 9.80 -24.53
N GLY A 101 0.19 9.26 -24.69
CA GLY A 101 1.25 9.32 -23.68
C GLY A 101 1.01 8.40 -22.48
N ILE A 102 0.08 7.44 -22.59
CA ILE A 102 -0.35 6.58 -21.49
C ILE A 102 0.56 5.34 -21.42
N VAL A 103 0.92 4.96 -20.19
CA VAL A 103 1.71 3.75 -19.90
C VAL A 103 0.88 2.83 -18.99
N ILE A 104 0.72 1.56 -19.38
CA ILE A 104 -0.12 0.58 -18.68
C ILE A 104 0.71 -0.66 -18.35
N CYS A 105 0.58 -1.16 -17.12
CA CYS A 105 1.08 -2.49 -16.77
C CYS A 105 0.01 -3.54 -17.09
N PRO A 106 0.32 -4.56 -17.92
CA PRO A 106 -0.65 -5.60 -18.25
C PRO A 106 -1.02 -6.50 -17.06
N ASP A 107 -0.19 -6.53 -16.01
CA ASP A 107 -0.34 -7.46 -14.89
C ASP A 107 -0.86 -6.79 -13.60
N HIS A 108 -0.76 -5.45 -13.47
CA HIS A 108 -1.12 -4.73 -12.25
C HIS A 108 -1.90 -3.45 -12.60
N HIS A 109 -3.18 -3.42 -12.22
CA HIS A 109 -4.11 -2.30 -12.41
C HIS A 109 -4.43 -1.62 -11.08
#